data_AF-A0A7T5E3M2-F1
#
_entry.id   AF-A0A7T5E3M2-F1
#
_cell.length_a   1.000
_cell.length_b   1.000
_cell.length_c   1.000
_cell.angle_alpha   90.00
_cell.angle_beta   90.00
_cell.angle_gamma   90.00
#
_symmetry.space_group_name_H-M   'P 1'
#
loop_
_entity.id
_entity.type
_entity.pdbx_description
1 polymer ?
#
loop_
_entity_poly.entity_id
_entity_poly.type
_entity_poly.pdbx_seq_one_letter_code
_entity_poly.pdbx_strand_id
1 'polypeptide(L)'
;MGTWIKETDLAMYLMQGGVWISRITKAPSAANPKEKVADITGMEAWFSRADAPTAMTISLGTGAPEPDPWQPPPTAGKINAEGLALVKHFEGLRTTAYQDSVGVWTIGYGHTSMAGPPPVYPGMTITTAEAEAILQQDLEVFERGVSQALTITTTANQFSAMVSFAFNVGLSAYRSSTLLRKHNAGDFAGAAAEFPRWVYAGGEVLPGLVRRRDAERTLYLKP
;
A
#
# COMPACT_ATOMS: atom_id res chain seq x y z
N MET A 1 6.78 18.36 9.55
CA MET A 1 5.95 19.58 9.48
C MET A 1 4.52 19.13 9.23
N GLY A 2 3.54 19.67 9.96
CA GLY A 2 2.12 19.34 9.77
C GLY A 2 1.59 19.84 8.43
N THR A 3 0.30 19.62 8.16
CA THR A 3 -0.34 20.22 6.98
C THR A 3 -0.46 21.73 7.14
N TRP A 4 -0.67 22.44 6.03
CA TRP A 4 -1.01 23.86 6.03
C TRP A 4 -1.93 24.18 4.86
N ILE A 5 -2.60 25.33 4.90
CA ILE A 5 -3.46 25.76 3.79
C ILE A 5 -2.66 26.70 2.89
N LYS A 6 -2.71 26.49 1.57
CA LYS A 6 -2.29 27.50 0.59
C LYS A 6 -3.54 28.03 -0.09
N GLU A 7 -3.65 29.35 -0.18
CA GLU A 7 -4.69 30.01 -0.94
C GLU A 7 -4.08 30.70 -2.17
N THR A 8 -4.76 30.55 -3.30
CA THR A 8 -4.48 31.27 -4.55
C THR A 8 -5.79 31.82 -5.10
N ASP A 9 -5.70 32.61 -6.16
CA ASP A 9 -6.88 33.07 -6.90
C ASP A 9 -7.80 31.94 -7.37
N LEU A 10 -7.27 30.75 -7.65
CA LEU A 10 -8.02 29.66 -8.26
C LEU A 10 -8.67 28.75 -7.22
N ALA A 11 -8.00 28.50 -6.10
CA ALA A 11 -8.44 27.52 -5.13
C ALA A 11 -7.79 27.72 -3.76
N MET A 12 -8.32 26.97 -2.79
CA MET A 12 -7.67 26.69 -1.52
C MET A 12 -7.16 25.24 -1.56
N TYR A 13 -5.94 25.02 -1.06
CA TYR A 13 -5.27 23.73 -1.09
C TYR A 13 -4.88 23.33 0.32
N LEU A 14 -5.13 22.06 0.68
CA LEU A 14 -4.48 21.44 1.81
C LEU A 14 -3.11 20.94 1.36
N MET A 15 -2.05 21.48 1.94
CA MET A 15 -0.67 21.21 1.57
C MET A 15 -0.02 20.22 2.53
N GLN A 16 0.82 19.34 1.99
CA GLN A 16 1.67 18.43 2.76
C GLN A 16 2.98 18.23 1.98
N GLY A 17 4.14 18.50 2.61
CA GLY A 17 5.44 18.22 1.98
C GLY A 17 5.72 18.98 0.67
N GLY A 18 5.08 20.12 0.43
CA GLY A 18 5.30 20.98 -0.75
C GLY A 18 4.32 20.75 -1.90
N VAL A 19 3.47 19.72 -1.82
CA VAL A 19 2.41 19.40 -2.78
C VAL A 19 1.02 19.57 -2.14
N TRP A 20 -0.04 19.63 -2.93
CA TRP A 20 -1.41 19.65 -2.40
C TRP A 20 -2.08 18.28 -2.39
N ILE A 21 -2.75 17.94 -1.29
CA ILE A 21 -3.46 16.65 -1.10
C ILE A 21 -4.99 16.81 -1.15
N SER A 22 -5.50 18.04 -1.09
CA SER A 22 -6.92 18.36 -1.28
C SER A 22 -7.06 19.77 -1.88
N ARG A 23 -8.10 19.99 -2.69
CA ARG A 23 -8.33 21.25 -3.41
C ARG A 23 -9.82 21.63 -3.34
N ILE A 24 -10.08 22.90 -3.03
CA ILE A 24 -11.40 23.53 -3.07
C ILE A 24 -11.34 24.67 -4.07
N THR A 25 -12.09 24.54 -5.16
CA THR A 25 -12.12 25.52 -6.23
C THR A 25 -12.93 26.76 -5.86
N LYS A 26 -12.55 27.88 -6.46
CA LYS A 26 -13.24 29.16 -6.33
C LYS A 26 -14.01 29.47 -7.60
N ALA A 27 -15.27 29.86 -7.46
CA ALA A 27 -16.13 30.35 -8.53
C ALA A 27 -16.30 31.88 -8.43
N PRO A 28 -16.58 32.61 -9.52
CA PRO A 28 -16.93 34.02 -9.44
C PRO A 28 -18.14 34.29 -8.55
N SER A 29 -18.12 35.37 -7.77
CA SER A 29 -19.29 35.82 -7.01
C SER A 29 -20.33 36.42 -7.95
N ALA A 30 -21.61 36.08 -7.74
CA ALA A 30 -22.71 36.67 -8.49
C ALA A 30 -22.99 38.13 -8.08
N ALA A 31 -22.57 38.54 -6.88
CA ALA A 31 -22.85 39.87 -6.32
C ALA A 31 -21.74 40.88 -6.59
N ASN A 32 -20.49 40.43 -6.72
CA ASN A 32 -19.33 41.31 -6.92
C ASN A 32 -18.33 40.66 -7.87
N PRO A 33 -18.05 41.25 -9.06
CA PRO A 33 -17.13 40.68 -10.04
C PRO A 33 -15.67 40.65 -9.57
N LYS A 34 -15.32 41.33 -8.47
CA LYS A 34 -14.00 41.29 -7.85
C LYS A 34 -13.85 40.20 -6.78
N GLU A 35 -14.92 39.47 -6.48
CA GLU A 35 -14.95 38.43 -5.45
C GLU A 35 -15.06 37.04 -6.06
N LYS A 36 -14.63 36.05 -5.27
CA LYS A 36 -14.84 34.64 -5.56
C LYS A 36 -15.44 33.95 -4.35
N VAL A 37 -16.28 32.96 -4.61
CA VAL A 37 -16.94 32.11 -3.61
C VAL A 37 -16.34 30.70 -3.70
N ALA A 38 -16.12 30.08 -2.54
CA ALA A 38 -15.68 28.70 -2.44
C ALA A 38 -16.67 27.91 -1.58
N ASP A 39 -16.99 26.69 -2.00
CA ASP A 39 -17.73 25.75 -1.16
C ASP A 39 -16.76 25.10 -0.16
N ILE A 40 -16.82 25.55 1.08
CA ILE A 40 -15.93 25.11 2.15
C ILE A 40 -16.42 23.86 2.88
N THR A 41 -17.52 23.23 2.44
CA THR A 41 -18.06 22.04 3.11
C THR A 41 -17.01 20.93 3.26
N GLY A 42 -16.13 20.77 2.27
CA GLY A 42 -15.03 19.80 2.31
C GLY A 42 -13.89 20.13 3.30
N MET A 43 -13.84 21.35 3.86
CA MET A 43 -12.76 21.76 4.78
C MET A 43 -12.89 21.12 6.16
N GLU A 44 -14.09 20.69 6.58
CA GLU A 44 -14.28 19.99 7.86
C GLU A 44 -13.32 18.78 7.99
N ALA A 45 -13.16 18.04 6.89
CA ALA A 45 -12.25 16.91 6.81
C ALA A 45 -10.79 17.31 6.96
N TRP A 46 -10.40 18.54 6.62
CA TRP A 46 -9.01 19.02 6.77
C TRP A 46 -8.67 19.22 8.25
N PHE A 47 -9.59 19.82 9.01
CA PHE A 47 -9.40 20.14 10.43
C PHE A 47 -9.63 18.94 11.36
N SER A 48 -10.31 17.90 10.87
CA SER A 48 -10.51 16.64 11.60
C SER A 48 -9.28 15.70 11.56
N ARG A 49 -8.22 16.06 10.84
CA ARG A 49 -6.99 15.25 10.72
C ARG A 49 -6.13 15.34 11.98
N ALA A 50 -5.36 14.29 12.26
CA ALA A 50 -4.38 14.29 13.34
C ALA A 50 -3.28 15.35 13.16
N ASP A 51 -2.96 15.69 11.91
CA ASP A 51 -1.99 16.71 11.50
C ASP A 51 -2.68 17.98 10.95
N ALA A 52 -3.85 18.32 11.51
CA ALA A 52 -4.69 19.44 11.10
C ALA A 52 -3.88 20.70 10.79
N PRO A 53 -4.25 21.45 9.74
CA PRO A 53 -3.45 22.58 9.30
C PRO A 53 -3.45 23.68 10.36
N THR A 54 -2.25 24.12 10.76
CA THR A 54 -2.05 25.17 11.78
C THR A 54 -1.58 26.49 11.20
N ALA A 55 -1.32 26.54 9.89
CA ALA A 55 -0.84 27.71 9.18
C ALA A 55 -1.55 27.86 7.83
N MET A 56 -1.58 29.10 7.33
CA MET A 56 -2.12 29.43 6.01
C MET A 56 -1.20 30.40 5.28
N THR A 57 -0.87 30.09 4.03
CA THR A 57 -0.23 31.02 3.08
C THR A 57 -1.31 31.63 2.20
N ILE A 58 -1.33 32.96 2.10
CA ILE A 58 -2.27 33.73 1.28
C ILE A 58 -1.48 34.38 0.15
N SER A 59 -1.95 34.24 -1.09
CA SER A 59 -1.26 34.82 -2.25
C SER A 59 -1.69 36.27 -2.44
N LEU A 60 -0.73 37.19 -2.49
CA LEU A 60 -0.99 38.61 -2.77
C LEU A 60 -1.01 38.85 -4.29
N GLY A 61 -2.19 38.74 -4.91
CA GLY A 61 -2.41 39.11 -6.33
C GLY A 61 -2.42 37.95 -7.34
N THR A 62 -2.78 38.30 -8.59
CA THR A 62 -3.16 37.37 -9.66
C THR A 62 -1.95 36.75 -10.38
N GLY A 63 -1.34 35.71 -9.81
CA GLY A 63 -0.27 35.02 -10.53
C GLY A 63 0.52 33.96 -9.77
N ALA A 64 0.21 33.68 -8.51
CA ALA A 64 0.85 32.57 -7.81
C ALA A 64 0.56 31.26 -8.56
N PRO A 65 1.59 30.48 -8.96
CA PRO A 65 1.37 29.20 -9.62
C PRO A 65 0.61 28.27 -8.68
N GLU A 66 -0.31 27.48 -9.25
CA GLU A 66 -0.94 26.39 -8.51
C GLU A 66 0.16 25.49 -7.95
N PRO A 67 0.08 25.09 -6.67
CA PRO A 67 0.98 24.07 -6.16
C PRO A 67 0.84 22.79 -6.99
N ASP A 68 1.90 22.01 -7.08
CA ASP A 68 1.83 20.71 -7.74
C ASP A 68 0.84 19.81 -6.99
N PRO A 69 -0.04 19.09 -7.71
CA PRO A 69 -0.85 18.06 -7.08
C PRO A 69 0.07 17.05 -6.42
N TRP A 70 -0.37 16.55 -5.27
CA TRP A 70 0.11 15.27 -4.82
C TRP A 70 -0.19 14.27 -5.92
N GLN A 71 0.87 13.86 -6.61
CA GLN A 71 0.83 12.71 -7.49
C GLN A 71 1.19 11.52 -6.60
N PRO A 72 0.41 10.43 -6.62
CA PRO A 72 0.91 9.19 -6.06
C PRO A 72 2.30 8.95 -6.67
N PRO A 73 3.30 8.52 -5.88
CA PRO A 73 4.60 8.20 -6.45
C PRO A 73 4.39 7.25 -7.64
N PRO A 74 5.21 7.34 -8.69
CA PRO A 74 5.02 6.51 -9.85
C PRO A 74 5.05 5.02 -9.46
N THR A 75 4.10 4.31 -10.07
CA THR A 75 3.94 2.85 -10.26
C THR A 75 3.18 2.03 -9.22
N ALA A 76 2.26 1.22 -9.77
CA ALA A 76 1.97 -0.11 -9.26
C ALA A 76 3.31 -0.80 -8.93
N GLY A 77 3.64 -0.88 -7.64
CA GLY A 77 4.95 -1.38 -7.24
C GLY A 77 5.09 -2.82 -7.70
N LYS A 78 6.22 -3.13 -8.34
CA LYS A 78 6.67 -4.52 -8.44
C LYS A 78 7.49 -4.82 -7.19
N ILE A 79 7.37 -6.04 -6.67
CA ILE A 79 8.22 -6.49 -5.57
C ILE A 79 9.69 -6.40 -6.01
N ASN A 80 10.58 -5.97 -5.11
CA ASN A 80 12.01 -5.95 -5.38
C ASN A 80 12.64 -7.35 -5.20
N ALA A 81 13.91 -7.49 -5.58
CA ALA A 81 14.62 -8.77 -5.53
C ALA A 81 14.68 -9.37 -4.10
N GLU A 82 14.85 -8.53 -3.08
CA GLU A 82 14.89 -8.98 -1.68
C GLU A 82 13.52 -9.48 -1.20
N GLY A 83 12.45 -8.77 -1.54
CA GLY A 83 11.08 -9.19 -1.25
C GLY A 83 10.72 -10.49 -1.96
N LEU A 84 11.10 -10.63 -3.24
CA LEU A 84 10.87 -11.86 -3.99
C LEU A 84 11.62 -13.03 -3.37
N ALA A 85 12.89 -12.84 -2.98
CA ALA A 85 13.67 -13.85 -2.29
C ALA A 85 13.05 -14.24 -0.94
N LEU A 86 12.51 -13.27 -0.21
CA LEU A 86 11.82 -13.49 1.05
C LEU A 86 10.56 -14.35 0.87
N VAL A 87 9.71 -14.02 -0.13
CA VAL A 87 8.53 -14.84 -0.45
C VAL A 87 8.95 -16.26 -0.82
N LYS A 88 9.91 -16.43 -1.74
CA LYS A 88 10.40 -17.76 -2.15
C LYS A 88 10.92 -18.58 -0.96
N HIS A 89 11.62 -17.94 -0.03
CA HIS A 89 12.16 -18.60 1.16
C HIS A 89 11.06 -19.17 2.06
N PHE A 90 9.99 -18.40 2.30
CA PHE A 90 8.92 -18.80 3.21
C PHE A 90 7.88 -19.72 2.59
N GLU A 91 7.58 -19.58 1.30
CA GLU A 91 6.66 -20.49 0.59
C GLU A 91 7.31 -21.85 0.31
N GLY A 92 8.61 -21.84 -0.03
CA GLY A 92 9.35 -23.03 -0.43
C GLY A 92 8.97 -23.53 -1.82
N LEU A 93 9.93 -24.11 -2.53
CA LEU A 93 9.74 -24.64 -3.88
C LEU A 93 9.31 -26.11 -3.84
N ARG A 94 8.23 -26.46 -4.53
CA ARG A 94 7.83 -27.84 -4.84
C ARG A 94 7.55 -28.00 -6.33
N THR A 95 8.46 -28.66 -7.04
CA THR A 95 8.40 -28.86 -8.50
C THR A 95 7.44 -29.96 -8.93
N THR A 96 6.89 -30.73 -8.00
CA THR A 96 5.88 -31.76 -8.25
C THR A 96 4.62 -31.41 -7.49
N ALA A 97 3.47 -31.50 -8.16
CA ALA A 97 2.17 -31.22 -7.55
C ALA A 97 1.91 -32.13 -6.35
N TYR A 98 1.40 -31.54 -5.28
CA TYR A 98 1.05 -32.23 -4.03
C TYR A 98 -0.31 -31.73 -3.54
N GLN A 99 -0.94 -32.48 -2.64
CA GLN A 99 -2.13 -32.01 -1.94
C GLN A 99 -1.73 -31.33 -0.63
N ASP A 100 -2.25 -30.14 -0.39
CA ASP A 100 -2.09 -29.44 0.89
C ASP A 100 -2.92 -30.12 2.01
N SER A 101 -2.89 -29.55 3.23
CA SER A 101 -3.60 -30.11 4.39
C SER A 101 -5.12 -30.17 4.25
N VAL A 102 -5.69 -29.47 3.26
CA VAL A 102 -7.15 -29.46 2.99
C VAL A 102 -7.49 -30.16 1.66
N GLY A 103 -6.52 -30.83 1.04
CA GLY A 103 -6.72 -31.66 -0.15
C GLY A 103 -6.64 -30.93 -1.49
N VAL A 104 -6.25 -29.65 -1.51
CA VAL A 104 -6.13 -28.84 -2.72
C VAL A 104 -4.80 -29.13 -3.41
N TRP A 105 -4.82 -29.31 -4.73
CA TRP A 105 -3.61 -29.49 -5.53
C TRP A 105 -2.82 -28.19 -5.62
N THR A 106 -1.55 -28.27 -5.21
CA THR A 106 -0.63 -27.14 -5.10
C THR A 106 0.70 -27.47 -5.77
N ILE A 107 1.35 -26.49 -6.40
CA ILE A 107 2.67 -26.63 -7.05
C ILE A 107 3.48 -25.33 -6.95
N GLY A 108 4.79 -25.41 -7.18
CA GLY A 108 5.69 -24.27 -7.18
C GLY A 108 5.84 -23.67 -5.79
N TYR A 109 5.53 -22.37 -5.68
CA TYR A 109 5.55 -21.59 -4.44
C TYR A 109 4.14 -21.37 -3.90
N GLY A 110 3.36 -22.45 -3.75
CA GLY A 110 2.00 -22.38 -3.21
C GLY A 110 0.89 -22.10 -4.24
N HIS A 111 1.18 -22.21 -5.55
CA HIS A 111 0.19 -21.96 -6.61
C HIS A 111 -0.89 -23.04 -6.63
N THR A 112 -2.15 -22.63 -6.83
CA THR A 112 -3.31 -23.52 -6.98
C THR A 112 -4.15 -23.08 -8.19
N SER A 113 -4.94 -23.98 -8.76
CA SER A 113 -5.84 -23.64 -9.89
C SER A 113 -6.83 -22.51 -9.60
N MET A 114 -7.08 -22.18 -8.33
CA MET A 114 -7.93 -21.05 -7.92
C MET A 114 -7.23 -19.69 -8.10
N ALA A 115 -5.90 -19.66 -8.10
CA ALA A 115 -5.12 -18.46 -8.37
C ALA A 115 -5.15 -18.07 -9.86
N GLY A 116 -5.54 -19.00 -10.73
CA GLY A 116 -5.65 -18.81 -12.16
C GLY A 116 -4.88 -19.89 -12.92
N PRO A 117 -4.53 -19.65 -14.20
CA PRO A 117 -3.67 -20.55 -14.94
C PRO A 117 -2.21 -20.49 -14.41
N PRO A 118 -1.47 -21.61 -14.47
CA PRO A 118 -1.88 -22.91 -15.01
C PRO A 118 -2.72 -23.76 -14.03
N PRO A 119 -3.72 -24.53 -14.51
CA PRO A 119 -4.42 -25.47 -13.65
C PRO A 119 -3.45 -26.53 -13.11
N VAL A 120 -3.48 -26.75 -11.81
CA VAL A 120 -2.69 -27.78 -11.12
C VAL A 120 -3.48 -29.09 -11.09
N TYR A 121 -2.84 -30.18 -11.49
CA TYR A 121 -3.44 -31.51 -11.56
C TYR A 121 -2.48 -32.60 -11.03
N PRO A 122 -3.00 -33.78 -10.64
CA PRO A 122 -2.17 -34.88 -10.13
C PRO A 122 -1.06 -35.27 -11.11
N GLY A 123 0.16 -35.42 -10.61
CA GLY A 123 1.32 -35.81 -11.43
C GLY A 123 1.94 -34.68 -12.27
N MET A 124 1.42 -33.45 -12.17
CA MET A 124 2.05 -32.29 -12.80
C MET A 124 3.45 -32.04 -12.22
N THR A 125 4.41 -31.80 -13.10
CA THR A 125 5.78 -31.41 -12.75
C THR A 125 6.19 -30.16 -13.51
N ILE A 126 6.94 -29.29 -12.85
CA ILE A 126 7.47 -28.05 -13.42
C ILE A 126 8.95 -27.88 -13.08
N THR A 127 9.66 -27.15 -13.90
CA THR A 127 11.02 -26.67 -13.63
C THR A 127 11.01 -25.54 -12.60
N THR A 128 12.17 -25.24 -12.00
CA THR A 128 12.33 -24.06 -11.14
C THR A 128 11.99 -22.76 -11.86
N ALA A 129 12.35 -22.64 -13.14
CA ALA A 129 12.07 -21.45 -13.94
C ALA A 129 10.56 -21.25 -14.16
N GLU A 130 9.83 -22.33 -14.45
CA GLU A 130 8.37 -22.29 -14.55
C GLU A 130 7.72 -21.94 -13.21
N ALA A 131 8.21 -22.51 -12.10
CA ALA A 131 7.71 -22.16 -10.77
C ALA A 131 7.90 -20.67 -10.43
N GLU A 132 9.03 -20.08 -10.84
CA GLU A 132 9.29 -18.65 -10.67
C GLU A 132 8.39 -17.78 -11.55
N ALA A 133 8.13 -18.19 -12.80
CA ALA A 133 7.21 -17.48 -13.68
C ALA A 133 5.78 -17.50 -13.12
N ILE A 134 5.32 -18.65 -12.62
CA ILE A 134 4.02 -18.80 -11.95
C ILE A 134 3.95 -17.89 -10.72
N LEU A 135 4.98 -17.89 -9.86
CA LEU A 135 5.01 -17.02 -8.69
C LEU A 135 4.92 -15.54 -9.06
N GLN A 136 5.65 -15.09 -10.10
CA GLN A 136 5.56 -13.70 -10.55
C GLN A 136 4.15 -13.34 -11.01
N GLN A 137 3.47 -14.25 -11.71
CA GLN A 137 2.09 -14.06 -12.15
C GLN A 137 1.12 -13.97 -10.95
N ASP A 138 1.26 -14.87 -9.97
CA ASP A 138 0.45 -14.84 -8.75
C ASP A 138 0.64 -13.53 -7.98
N LEU A 139 1.90 -13.08 -7.88
CA LEU A 139 2.25 -11.84 -7.19
C LEU A 139 1.61 -10.61 -7.82
N GLU A 140 1.29 -10.59 -9.11
CA GLU A 140 0.67 -9.41 -9.75
C GLU A 140 -0.65 -9.00 -9.11
N VAL A 141 -1.44 -9.99 -8.66
CA VAL A 141 -2.71 -9.75 -7.97
C VAL A 141 -2.45 -9.07 -6.63
N PHE A 142 -1.44 -9.52 -5.89
CA PHE A 142 -1.07 -8.96 -4.60
C PHE A 142 -0.41 -7.60 -4.73
N GLU A 143 0.51 -7.42 -5.67
CA GLU A 143 1.15 -6.15 -6.01
C GLU A 143 0.11 -5.08 -6.35
N ARG A 144 -0.85 -5.41 -7.21
CA ARG A 144 -1.97 -4.53 -7.56
C ARG A 144 -2.85 -4.26 -6.35
N GLY A 145 -3.21 -5.30 -5.60
CA GLY A 145 -4.07 -5.20 -4.43
C GLY A 145 -3.47 -4.36 -3.30
N VAL A 146 -2.16 -4.44 -3.10
CA VAL A 146 -1.37 -3.62 -2.17
C VAL A 146 -1.30 -2.20 -2.69
N SER A 147 -0.90 -1.99 -3.95
CA SER A 147 -0.78 -0.67 -4.57
C SER A 147 -2.08 0.13 -4.48
N GLN A 148 -3.22 -0.50 -4.75
CA GLN A 148 -4.54 0.13 -4.67
C GLN A 148 -4.95 0.58 -3.27
N ALA A 149 -4.34 0.00 -2.23
CA ALA A 149 -4.69 0.27 -0.85
C ALA A 149 -3.78 1.34 -0.20
N LEU A 150 -2.67 1.70 -0.86
CA LEU A 150 -1.72 2.68 -0.36
C LEU A 150 -2.16 4.10 -0.71
N THR A 151 -2.05 5.01 0.25
CA THR A 151 -2.45 6.43 0.09
C THR A 151 -1.28 7.39 0.28
N ILE A 152 -0.08 6.88 0.55
CA ILE A 152 1.13 7.68 0.79
C ILE A 152 2.31 7.13 0.01
N THR A 153 3.38 7.90 -0.06
CA THR A 153 4.63 7.43 -0.65
C THR A 153 5.24 6.31 0.16
N THR A 154 5.55 5.20 -0.52
CA THR A 154 6.04 3.95 0.07
C THR A 154 7.37 3.59 -0.59
N THR A 155 8.37 3.21 0.19
CA THR A 155 9.65 2.75 -0.38
C THR A 155 9.51 1.37 -1.03
N ALA A 156 10.42 1.00 -1.93
CA ALA A 156 10.40 -0.32 -2.56
C ALA A 156 10.45 -1.47 -1.52
N ASN A 157 11.20 -1.27 -0.43
CA ASN A 157 11.32 -2.24 0.67
C ASN A 157 10.01 -2.36 1.47
N GLN A 158 9.40 -1.23 1.83
CA GLN A 158 8.10 -1.22 2.52
C GLN A 158 7.02 -1.89 1.68
N PHE A 159 6.96 -1.55 0.39
CA PHE A 159 6.03 -2.14 -0.56
C PHE A 159 6.23 -3.65 -0.64
N SER A 160 7.48 -4.09 -0.83
CA SER A 160 7.83 -5.50 -0.95
C SER A 160 7.50 -6.32 0.30
N ALA A 161 7.74 -5.75 1.49
CA ALA A 161 7.36 -6.37 2.75
C ALA A 161 5.83 -6.49 2.89
N MET A 162 5.07 -5.46 2.49
CA MET A 162 3.61 -5.49 2.50
C MET A 162 3.03 -6.46 1.47
N VAL A 163 3.66 -6.63 0.29
CA VAL A 163 3.29 -7.66 -0.68
C VAL A 163 3.54 -9.07 -0.13
N SER A 164 4.72 -9.33 0.47
CA SER A 164 4.98 -10.63 1.12
C SER A 164 3.98 -10.94 2.23
N PHE A 165 3.65 -9.91 3.03
CA PHE A 165 2.65 -10.02 4.09
C PHE A 165 1.28 -10.36 3.51
N ALA A 166 0.81 -9.61 2.50
CA ALA A 166 -0.47 -9.82 1.85
C ALA A 166 -0.55 -11.16 1.12
N PHE A 167 0.55 -11.65 0.55
CA PHE A 167 0.64 -12.99 -0.04
C PHE A 167 0.37 -14.08 1.00
N ASN A 168 0.88 -13.89 2.22
CA ASN A 168 0.67 -14.83 3.33
C ASN A 168 -0.74 -14.81 3.93
N VAL A 169 -1.26 -13.61 4.21
CA VAL A 169 -2.52 -13.45 4.97
C VAL A 169 -3.74 -13.23 4.09
N GLY A 170 -3.53 -13.01 2.79
CA GLY A 170 -4.54 -12.62 1.82
C GLY A 170 -4.82 -11.12 1.79
N LEU A 171 -5.26 -10.63 0.62
CA LEU A 171 -5.56 -9.21 0.41
C LEU A 171 -6.67 -8.67 1.32
N SER A 172 -7.66 -9.49 1.69
CA SER A 172 -8.75 -9.06 2.57
C SER A 172 -8.25 -8.71 3.98
N ALA A 173 -7.42 -9.59 4.56
CA ALA A 173 -6.80 -9.35 5.86
C ALA A 173 -5.82 -8.17 5.81
N TYR A 174 -5.04 -8.05 4.73
CA TYR A 174 -4.17 -6.90 4.52
C TYR A 174 -4.94 -5.57 4.50
N ARG A 175 -6.01 -5.47 3.70
CA ARG A 175 -6.81 -4.25 3.53
C ARG A 175 -7.48 -3.79 4.83
N SER A 176 -7.83 -4.71 5.70
CA SER A 176 -8.44 -4.42 7.02
C SER A 176 -7.43 -4.27 8.16
N SER A 177 -6.13 -4.46 7.88
CA SER A 177 -5.10 -4.51 8.90
C SER A 177 -4.81 -3.15 9.55
N THR A 178 -4.47 -3.19 10.84
CA THR A 178 -3.89 -2.04 11.55
C THR A 178 -2.55 -1.61 10.94
N LEU A 179 -1.79 -2.56 10.37
CA LEU A 179 -0.54 -2.30 9.65
C LEU A 179 -0.75 -1.29 8.53
N LEU A 180 -1.68 -1.57 7.62
CA LEU A 180 -1.99 -0.68 6.50
C LEU A 180 -2.53 0.67 6.99
N ARG A 181 -3.43 0.65 7.98
CA ARG A 181 -3.99 1.89 8.56
C ARG A 181 -2.90 2.80 9.11
N LYS A 182 -1.95 2.26 9.88
CA LYS A 182 -0.82 3.02 10.43
C LYS A 182 0.14 3.48 9.34
N HIS A 183 0.45 2.62 8.37
CA HIS A 183 1.28 2.99 7.22
C HIS A 183 0.69 4.18 6.48
N ASN A 184 -0.59 4.11 6.08
CA ASN A 184 -1.27 5.20 5.38
C ASN A 184 -1.41 6.48 6.21
N ALA A 185 -1.33 6.40 7.55
CA ALA A 185 -1.27 7.55 8.44
C ALA A 185 0.16 8.14 8.58
N GLY A 186 1.16 7.58 7.91
CA GLY A 186 2.57 7.96 8.02
C GLY A 186 3.28 7.44 9.27
N ASP A 187 2.60 6.62 10.09
CA ASP A 187 3.18 5.99 11.28
C ASP A 187 3.92 4.69 10.88
N PHE A 188 5.08 4.85 10.24
CA PHE A 188 5.88 3.72 9.76
C PHE A 188 6.43 2.84 10.89
N ALA A 189 6.83 3.46 12.01
CA ALA A 189 7.32 2.72 13.18
C ALA A 189 6.20 1.89 13.81
N GLY A 190 5.01 2.48 13.96
CA GLY A 190 3.84 1.77 14.44
C GLY A 190 3.34 0.71 13.48
N ALA A 191 3.42 0.93 12.16
CA ALA A 191 3.10 -0.08 11.15
C ALA A 191 4.06 -1.29 11.24
N ALA A 192 5.35 -1.03 11.36
CA ALA A 192 6.36 -2.08 11.54
C ALA A 192 6.12 -2.90 12.82
N ALA A 193 5.60 -2.29 13.89
CA ALA A 193 5.24 -2.97 15.13
C ALA A 193 3.99 -3.85 15.02
N GLU A 194 3.21 -3.77 13.92
CA GLU A 194 2.05 -4.64 13.72
C GLU A 194 2.41 -6.01 13.12
N PHE A 195 3.55 -6.16 12.43
CA PHE A 195 3.94 -7.45 11.84
C PHE A 195 3.94 -8.60 12.85
N PRO A 196 4.53 -8.49 14.06
CA PRO A 196 4.57 -9.58 15.04
C PRO A 196 3.21 -9.99 15.60
N ARG A 197 2.13 -9.25 15.31
CA ARG A 197 0.77 -9.60 15.75
C ARG A 197 0.12 -10.67 14.87
N TRP A 198 0.69 -10.93 13.70
CA TRP A 198 0.17 -11.88 12.69
C TRP A 198 0.95 -13.19 12.70
N VAL A 199 1.07 -13.79 13.89
CA VAL A 199 1.86 -15.00 14.14
C VAL A 199 1.02 -16.21 14.58
N TYR A 200 -0.31 -16.06 14.58
CA TYR A 200 -1.24 -17.07 15.05
C TYR A 200 -1.89 -17.82 13.89
N ALA A 201 -2.03 -19.13 14.03
CA ALA A 201 -2.91 -19.96 13.20
C ALA A 201 -3.58 -21.02 14.08
N GLY A 202 -4.88 -21.25 13.89
CA GLY A 202 -5.64 -22.16 14.76
C GLY A 202 -5.67 -21.74 16.24
N GLY A 203 -5.42 -20.47 16.55
CA GLY A 203 -5.33 -19.95 17.93
C GLY A 203 -3.95 -20.09 18.58
N GLU A 204 -3.00 -20.75 17.94
CA GLU A 204 -1.65 -20.97 18.47
C GLU A 204 -0.60 -20.14 17.74
N VAL A 205 0.44 -19.71 18.46
CA VAL A 205 1.60 -19.03 17.87
C VAL A 205 2.42 -20.04 17.07
N LEU A 206 2.62 -19.76 15.78
CA LEU A 206 3.46 -20.59 14.92
C LEU A 206 4.87 -20.01 14.80
N PRO A 207 5.93 -20.74 15.20
CA PRO A 207 7.32 -20.27 15.09
C PRO A 207 7.73 -19.87 13.67
N GLY A 208 7.15 -20.53 12.65
CA GLY A 208 7.37 -20.17 11.24
C GLY A 208 6.85 -18.78 10.89
N LEU A 209 5.65 -18.43 11.40
CA LEU A 209 5.08 -17.10 11.19
C LEU A 209 5.85 -16.03 11.96
N VAL A 210 6.33 -16.31 13.18
CA VAL A 210 7.20 -15.39 13.92
C VAL A 210 8.42 -15.00 13.08
N ARG A 211 9.16 -15.99 12.58
CA ARG A 211 10.33 -15.73 11.72
C ARG A 211 9.99 -14.96 10.44
N ARG A 212 8.84 -15.28 9.82
CA ARG A 212 8.36 -14.57 8.62
C ARG A 212 8.08 -13.11 8.91
N ARG A 213 7.32 -12.83 9.97
CA ARG A 213 6.95 -11.47 10.37
C ARG A 213 8.17 -10.64 10.77
N ASP A 214 9.15 -11.24 11.43
CA ASP A 214 10.41 -10.56 11.76
C ASP A 214 11.23 -10.21 10.51
N ALA A 215 11.32 -11.12 9.55
CA ALA A 215 12.02 -10.88 8.28
C ALA A 215 11.33 -9.79 7.45
N GLU A 216 10.01 -9.83 7.34
CA GLU A 216 9.23 -8.81 6.64
C GLU A 216 9.33 -7.44 7.32
N ARG A 217 9.27 -7.40 8.66
CA ARG A 217 9.49 -6.17 9.44
C ARG A 217 10.89 -5.60 9.21
N THR A 218 11.90 -6.47 9.17
CA THR A 218 13.29 -6.08 8.91
C THR A 218 13.45 -5.47 7.52
N LEU A 219 12.86 -6.10 6.50
CA LEU A 219 12.82 -5.55 5.15
C LEU A 219 12.09 -4.20 5.14
N TYR A 220 10.92 -4.11 5.76
CA TYR A 220 10.11 -2.89 5.80
C TYR A 220 10.84 -1.67 6.40
N LEU A 221 11.65 -1.91 7.45
CA LEU A 221 12.41 -0.86 8.13
C LEU A 221 13.74 -0.51 7.43
N LYS A 222 14.11 -1.27 6.40
CA LYS A 222 15.34 -1.03 5.65
C LYS A 222 15.20 0.24 4.78
N PRO A 223 16.16 1.17 4.85
CA PRO A 223 16.11 2.43 4.10
C PRO A 223 16.00 2.23 2.59
#